data_AF-A0A3M1H2L9-F1
#
_entry.id   AF-A0A3M1H2L9-F1
#
_cell.length_a   1.000
_cell.length_b   1.000
_cell.length_c   1.000
_cell.angle_alpha   90.00
_cell.angle_beta   90.00
_cell.angle_gamma   90.00
#
_symmetry.space_group_name_H-M   'P 1'
#
loop_
_entity.id
_entity.type
_entity.pdbx_description
1 polymer ?
#
loop_
_entity_poly.entity_id
_entity_poly.type
_entity_poly.pdbx_seq_one_letter_code
_entity_poly.pdbx_strand_id
1 'polypeptide(L)'
;MAKELFVITEDHLNTGLRGFPVGTVRTSKVDPEKGVSYVGYPIRELVDLDPEQVMYLLLNKDLPTPEEDKKFREELKKRSVLPEGVMDFLKTFPKQGHPMEWFMGGLLALGMFGKVEDYKEDGLNLLARVPQIVAAIFRLREGWGDPIPPRDDLGYVENFVHMLDVPGGSEHLPEVMRLFHILHMDHGGGNLSTFTGKAVASGLADIYASMAAAMAGLYGPRHGRANQDCLRFVQELESDDDDYVRSFIQKKLENKELIYGFGHAVLRAEDPRAAVQYDVAARLFPEDENVRKALKLRKIAVEVLKQVPKIANPYPNVDAVSGSLLHASGLKKPEYYTVLFGFSRVVGITAQIIDERLYFRNGKGVPIYRCKYLPENQPERHLEKKG
;
A
#
# COMPACT_ATOMS: atom_id res chain seq x y z
N MET A 1 26.07 9.63 -26.47
CA MET A 1 26.58 10.32 -25.26
C MET A 1 25.63 10.04 -24.11
N ALA A 2 26.12 9.75 -22.91
CA ALA A 2 25.28 9.56 -21.73
C ALA A 2 24.74 10.94 -21.28
N LYS A 3 23.46 11.01 -20.92
CA LYS A 3 22.84 12.23 -20.37
C LYS A 3 23.04 12.25 -18.86
N GLU A 4 23.54 13.36 -18.33
CA GLU A 4 23.55 13.60 -16.89
C GLU A 4 22.12 13.78 -16.39
N LEU A 5 21.74 13.01 -15.36
CA LEU A 5 20.40 13.07 -14.76
C LEU A 5 20.40 13.77 -13.40
N PHE A 6 21.51 13.70 -12.66
CA PHE A 6 21.60 14.16 -11.28
C PHE A 6 23.07 14.32 -10.86
N VAL A 7 23.37 15.39 -10.11
CA VAL A 7 24.71 15.67 -9.55
C VAL A 7 24.65 15.50 -8.04
N ILE A 8 25.55 14.67 -7.49
CA ILE A 8 25.64 14.42 -6.05
C ILE A 8 26.60 15.44 -5.43
N THR A 9 26.14 16.14 -4.39
CA THR A 9 26.91 17.07 -3.55
C THR A 9 26.85 16.65 -2.08
N GLU A 10 27.66 17.28 -1.22
CA GLU A 10 27.67 17.00 0.23
C GLU A 10 26.31 17.25 0.89
N ASP A 11 25.55 18.25 0.42
CA ASP A 11 24.19 18.56 0.92
C ASP A 11 23.19 17.41 0.76
N HIS A 12 23.51 16.44 -0.09
CA HIS A 12 22.66 15.28 -0.32
C HIS A 12 22.95 14.14 0.67
N LEU A 13 24.08 14.15 1.38
CA LEU A 13 24.39 13.15 2.41
C LEU A 13 23.37 13.23 3.54
N ASN A 14 23.04 12.09 4.16
CA ASN A 14 22.10 12.00 5.28
C ASN A 14 20.65 12.50 5.01
N THR A 15 20.28 12.74 3.75
CA THR A 15 18.92 13.19 3.36
C THR A 15 17.91 12.04 3.18
N GLY A 16 18.36 10.79 3.29
CA GLY A 16 17.53 9.61 3.01
C GLY A 16 17.25 9.42 1.51
N LEU A 17 18.23 9.72 0.65
CA LEU A 17 18.13 9.61 -0.81
C LEU A 17 17.01 10.47 -1.44
N ARG A 18 16.67 11.60 -0.81
CA ARG A 18 15.64 12.50 -1.34
C ARG A 18 16.07 13.06 -2.70
N GLY A 19 15.27 12.79 -3.74
CA GLY A 19 15.51 13.27 -5.10
C GLY A 19 16.50 12.45 -5.93
N PHE A 20 17.08 11.37 -5.38
CA PHE A 20 18.06 10.55 -6.10
C PHE A 20 17.39 9.64 -7.14
N PRO A 21 17.80 9.66 -8.42
CA PRO A 21 17.39 8.66 -9.39
C PRO A 21 18.16 7.34 -9.15
N VAL A 22 17.48 6.34 -8.57
CA VAL A 22 18.09 5.04 -8.23
C VAL A 22 17.79 3.92 -9.23
N GLY A 23 16.82 4.14 -10.14
CA GLY A 23 16.40 3.13 -11.11
C GLY A 23 15.09 3.51 -11.81
N THR A 24 14.58 2.60 -12.62
CA THR A 24 13.33 2.77 -13.38
C THR A 24 12.22 1.88 -12.83
N VAL A 25 10.98 2.35 -12.94
CA VAL A 25 9.76 1.61 -12.60
C VAL A 25 8.92 1.47 -13.88
N ARG A 26 8.38 0.27 -14.12
CA ARG A 26 7.51 0.00 -15.30
C ARG A 26 6.03 -0.14 -14.93
N THR A 27 5.73 -0.26 -13.63
CA THR A 27 4.39 -0.54 -13.11
C THR A 27 3.55 0.72 -12.95
N SER A 28 4.12 1.81 -12.44
CA SER A 28 3.38 3.05 -12.20
C SER A 28 4.24 4.32 -12.27
N LYS A 29 3.55 5.45 -12.49
CA LYS A 29 4.11 6.80 -12.43
C LYS A 29 3.27 7.66 -11.50
N VAL A 30 3.94 8.49 -10.71
CA VAL A 30 3.32 9.55 -9.88
C VAL A 30 3.65 10.89 -10.51
N ASP A 31 2.66 11.53 -11.10
CA ASP A 31 2.77 12.85 -11.70
C ASP A 31 2.28 13.92 -10.71
N PRO A 32 3.03 15.01 -10.47
CA PRO A 32 2.62 16.05 -9.52
C PRO A 32 1.26 16.68 -9.82
N GLU A 33 0.87 16.78 -11.10
CA GLU A 33 -0.38 17.43 -11.52
C GLU A 33 -1.47 16.39 -11.81
N LYS A 34 -1.11 15.30 -12.51
CA LYS A 34 -2.08 14.29 -12.96
C LYS A 34 -2.32 13.17 -11.96
N GLY A 35 -1.50 13.06 -10.91
CA GLY A 35 -1.58 11.98 -9.93
C GLY A 35 -1.01 10.65 -10.43
N VAL A 36 -1.59 9.55 -9.93
CA VAL A 36 -1.08 8.20 -10.17
C VAL A 36 -1.61 7.62 -11.48
N SER A 37 -0.74 6.90 -12.19
CA SER A 37 -1.10 6.07 -13.35
C SER A 37 -0.41 4.71 -13.26
N TYR A 38 -1.08 3.65 -13.72
CA TYR A 38 -0.50 2.32 -13.85
C TYR A 38 -0.27 2.01 -15.32
N VAL A 39 0.99 1.72 -15.67
CA VAL A 39 1.41 1.41 -17.05
C VAL A 39 0.88 2.43 -18.08
N GLY A 40 0.82 3.71 -17.67
CA GLY A 40 0.34 4.82 -18.52
C GLY A 40 -1.16 5.13 -18.42
N TYR A 41 -1.99 4.25 -17.86
CA TYR A 41 -3.42 4.48 -17.66
C TYR A 41 -3.66 5.31 -16.38
N PRO A 42 -4.38 6.44 -16.46
CA PRO A 42 -4.78 7.20 -15.27
C PRO A 42 -5.56 6.31 -14.30
N ILE A 43 -5.27 6.43 -13.00
CA ILE A 43 -5.87 5.54 -12.00
C ILE A 43 -7.41 5.57 -11.99
N ARG A 44 -8.02 6.71 -12.35
CA ARG A 44 -9.47 6.87 -12.45
C ARG A 44 -10.12 6.02 -13.55
N GLU A 45 -9.37 5.62 -14.57
CA GLU A 45 -9.89 4.75 -15.63
C GLU A 45 -9.80 3.27 -15.25
N LEU A 46 -9.02 2.94 -14.22
CA LEU A 46 -8.78 1.55 -13.80
C LEU A 46 -9.72 1.09 -12.70
N VAL A 47 -10.36 2.01 -11.96
CA VAL A 47 -11.26 1.65 -10.83
C VAL A 47 -12.52 0.91 -11.29
N ASP A 48 -12.91 1.07 -12.56
CA ASP A 48 -14.07 0.40 -13.15
C ASP A 48 -13.75 -1.02 -13.64
N LEU A 49 -12.46 -1.37 -13.73
CA LEU A 49 -12.02 -2.71 -14.12
C LEU A 49 -12.11 -3.68 -12.94
N ASP A 50 -12.02 -4.97 -13.26
CA ASP A 50 -11.86 -5.99 -12.24
C ASP A 50 -10.41 -5.97 -11.72
N PRO A 51 -10.20 -6.21 -10.41
CA PRO A 51 -8.87 -6.24 -9.83
C PRO A 51 -7.88 -7.14 -10.58
N GLU A 52 -8.32 -8.31 -11.05
CA GLU A 52 -7.50 -9.28 -11.77
C GLU A 52 -6.97 -8.70 -13.09
N GLN A 53 -7.76 -7.87 -13.78
CA GLN A 53 -7.32 -7.19 -15.00
C GLN A 53 -6.24 -6.16 -14.69
N VAL A 54 -6.36 -5.43 -13.57
CA VAL A 54 -5.35 -4.47 -13.12
C VAL A 54 -4.08 -5.18 -12.64
N MET A 55 -4.21 -6.32 -11.97
CA MET A 55 -3.08 -7.19 -11.61
C MET A 55 -2.35 -7.69 -12.86
N TYR A 56 -3.10 -8.16 -13.87
CA TYR A 56 -2.56 -8.57 -15.16
C TYR A 56 -1.81 -7.42 -15.82
N LEU A 57 -2.40 -6.22 -15.87
CA LEU A 57 -1.77 -5.01 -16.39
C LEU A 57 -0.43 -4.73 -15.73
N LEU A 58 -0.39 -4.76 -14.39
CA LEU A 58 0.84 -4.50 -13.65
C LEU A 58 1.91 -5.57 -13.90
N LEU A 59 1.55 -6.84 -14.07
CA LEU A 59 2.49 -7.92 -14.32
C LEU A 59 3.00 -7.91 -15.77
N ASN A 60 2.09 -7.82 -16.74
CA ASN A 60 2.36 -8.02 -18.16
C ASN A 60 2.63 -6.72 -18.93
N LYS A 61 2.32 -5.58 -18.34
CA LYS A 61 2.46 -4.23 -18.92
C LYS A 61 1.52 -3.97 -20.11
N ASP A 62 0.44 -4.72 -20.20
CA ASP A 62 -0.66 -4.48 -21.14
C ASP A 62 -1.98 -4.97 -20.52
N LEU A 63 -3.11 -4.42 -20.97
CA LEU A 63 -4.43 -4.89 -20.54
C LEU A 63 -4.73 -6.26 -21.17
N PRO A 64 -5.36 -7.18 -20.43
CA PRO A 64 -5.66 -8.50 -20.98
C PRO A 64 -6.74 -8.42 -22.04
N THR A 65 -6.60 -9.21 -23.10
CA THR A 65 -7.74 -9.60 -23.94
C THR A 65 -8.73 -10.46 -23.13
N PRO A 66 -9.99 -10.63 -23.55
CA PRO A 66 -10.96 -11.46 -22.82
C PRO A 66 -10.48 -12.90 -22.56
N GLU A 67 -9.74 -13.49 -23.50
CA GLU A 67 -9.18 -14.84 -23.36
C GLU A 67 -8.01 -14.88 -22.36
N GLU A 68 -7.18 -13.84 -22.33
CA GLU A 68 -6.10 -13.71 -21.34
C GLU A 68 -6.62 -13.45 -19.94
N ASP A 69 -7.68 -12.65 -19.78
CA ASP A 69 -8.32 -12.41 -18.50
C ASP A 69 -8.88 -13.71 -17.92
N LYS A 70 -9.62 -14.47 -18.75
CA LYS A 70 -10.15 -15.79 -18.36
C LYS A 70 -9.04 -16.72 -17.89
N LYS A 71 -7.97 -16.87 -18.69
CA LYS A 71 -6.82 -17.72 -18.34
C LYS A 71 -6.13 -17.25 -17.07
N PHE A 72 -5.97 -15.94 -16.88
CA PHE A 72 -5.32 -15.39 -15.71
C PHE A 72 -6.12 -15.67 -14.43
N ARG A 73 -7.46 -15.53 -14.48
CA ARG A 73 -8.33 -15.87 -13.35
C ARG A 73 -8.31 -17.35 -13.03
N GLU A 74 -8.37 -18.22 -14.04
CA GLU A 74 -8.24 -19.68 -13.86
C GLU A 74 -6.90 -20.04 -13.21
N GLU A 75 -5.82 -19.36 -13.62
CA GLU A 75 -4.49 -19.58 -13.07
C GLU A 75 -4.37 -19.10 -11.61
N LEU A 76 -4.86 -17.90 -11.29
CA LEU A 76 -4.91 -17.42 -9.90
C LEU A 76 -5.74 -18.36 -9.02
N LYS A 77 -6.89 -18.83 -9.51
CA LYS A 77 -7.75 -19.77 -8.81
C LYS A 77 -7.00 -21.08 -8.52
N LYS A 78 -6.34 -21.67 -9.52
CA LYS A 78 -5.54 -22.89 -9.35
C LYS A 78 -4.42 -22.72 -8.32
N ARG A 79 -3.76 -21.56 -8.31
CA ARG A 79 -2.66 -21.24 -7.38
C ARG A 79 -3.12 -20.91 -5.97
N SER A 80 -4.40 -20.58 -5.78
CA SER A 80 -4.93 -20.15 -4.49
C SER A 80 -4.90 -21.27 -3.44
N VAL A 81 -4.76 -22.54 -3.83
CA VAL A 81 -4.60 -23.64 -2.87
C VAL A 81 -3.39 -23.37 -1.98
N LEU A 82 -3.65 -23.31 -0.67
CA LEU A 82 -2.62 -23.10 0.34
C LEU A 82 -1.81 -24.39 0.55
N PRO A 83 -0.48 -24.27 0.72
CA PRO A 83 0.32 -25.37 1.25
C PRO A 83 -0.19 -25.86 2.60
N GLU A 84 -0.07 -27.17 2.83
CA GLU A 84 -0.42 -27.80 4.10
C GLU A 84 0.37 -27.18 5.27
N GLY A 85 -0.27 -27.00 6.42
CA GLY A 85 0.37 -26.45 7.63
C GLY A 85 0.39 -24.92 7.73
N VAL A 86 0.16 -24.16 6.66
CA VAL A 86 0.17 -22.69 6.70
C VAL A 86 -0.90 -22.13 7.65
N MET A 87 -2.13 -22.64 7.55
CA MET A 87 -3.23 -22.20 8.42
C MET A 87 -3.02 -22.63 9.87
N ASP A 88 -2.46 -23.81 10.10
CA ASP A 88 -2.15 -24.29 11.45
C ASP A 88 -1.03 -23.47 12.09
N PHE A 89 -0.02 -23.06 11.31
CA PHE A 89 1.01 -22.14 11.75
C PHE A 89 0.44 -20.77 12.15
N LEU A 90 -0.51 -20.22 11.38
CA LEU A 90 -1.18 -18.96 11.78
C LEU A 90 -1.97 -19.11 13.08
N LYS A 91 -2.58 -20.27 13.34
CA LYS A 91 -3.31 -20.53 14.60
C LYS A 91 -2.40 -20.55 15.82
N THR A 92 -1.07 -20.75 15.66
CA THR A 92 -0.14 -20.72 16.80
C THR A 92 0.29 -19.31 17.20
N PHE A 93 -0.07 -18.28 16.43
CA PHE A 93 0.37 -16.92 16.72
C PHE A 93 -0.32 -16.37 17.97
N PRO A 94 0.40 -15.59 18.81
CA PRO A 94 -0.24 -14.86 19.89
C PRO A 94 -1.21 -13.83 19.31
N LYS A 95 -2.38 -13.66 19.93
CA LYS A 95 -3.34 -12.62 19.52
C LYS A 95 -2.85 -11.21 19.87
N GLN A 96 -1.87 -11.10 20.77
CA GLN A 96 -1.17 -9.86 21.09
C GLN A 96 -0.22 -9.43 19.96
N GLY A 97 0.25 -8.19 19.98
CA GLY A 97 1.09 -7.63 18.91
C GLY A 97 0.27 -6.99 17.79
N HIS A 98 0.96 -6.38 16.83
CA HIS A 98 0.33 -5.65 15.72
C HIS A 98 -0.07 -6.61 14.58
N PRO A 99 -1.23 -6.43 13.91
CA PRO A 99 -1.66 -7.34 12.84
C PRO A 99 -0.72 -7.36 11.61
N MET A 100 0.16 -6.35 11.45
CA MET A 100 1.24 -6.41 10.46
C MET A 100 2.30 -7.46 10.77
N GLU A 101 2.55 -7.78 12.05
CA GLU A 101 3.47 -8.86 12.45
C GLU A 101 2.91 -10.22 12.06
N TRP A 102 1.61 -10.40 12.26
CA TRP A 102 0.87 -11.54 11.72
C TRP A 102 1.01 -11.64 10.20
N PHE A 103 0.89 -10.52 9.49
CA PHE A 103 0.99 -10.52 8.04
C PHE A 103 2.39 -10.88 7.55
N MET A 104 3.44 -10.31 8.15
CA MET A 104 4.83 -10.69 7.86
C MET A 104 5.10 -12.17 8.13
N GLY A 105 4.63 -12.69 9.26
CA GLY A 105 4.76 -14.10 9.60
C GLY A 105 4.03 -15.03 8.63
N GLY A 106 2.81 -14.66 8.20
CA GLY A 106 2.05 -15.40 7.19
C GLY A 106 2.73 -15.43 5.81
N LEU A 107 3.35 -14.32 5.40
CA LEU A 107 4.14 -14.27 4.17
C LEU A 107 5.35 -15.22 4.24
N LEU A 108 6.08 -15.23 5.36
CA LEU A 108 7.20 -16.15 5.55
C LEU A 108 6.74 -17.62 5.61
N ALA A 109 5.60 -17.89 6.23
CA ALA A 109 5.01 -19.22 6.26
C ALA A 109 4.71 -19.73 4.84
N LEU A 110 4.08 -18.92 3.99
CA LEU A 110 3.85 -19.28 2.58
C LEU A 110 5.15 -19.69 1.88
N GLY A 111 6.24 -18.96 2.12
CA GLY A 111 7.55 -19.28 1.57
C GLY A 111 8.13 -20.58 2.12
N MET A 112 8.06 -20.80 3.44
CA MET A 112 8.58 -22.00 4.08
C MET A 112 7.86 -23.28 3.63
N PHE A 113 6.54 -23.22 3.47
CA PHE A 113 5.73 -24.40 3.15
C PHE A 113 5.58 -24.68 1.65
N GLY A 114 5.79 -23.69 0.77
CA GLY A 114 5.40 -23.88 -0.62
C GLY A 114 6.06 -22.96 -1.65
N LYS A 115 7.27 -22.46 -1.39
CA LYS A 115 8.06 -21.79 -2.43
C LYS A 115 8.62 -22.77 -3.44
N VAL A 116 8.75 -22.34 -4.69
CA VAL A 116 9.32 -23.10 -5.80
C VAL A 116 10.63 -22.52 -6.33
N GLU A 117 11.14 -21.46 -5.69
CA GLU A 117 12.42 -20.79 -6.00
C GLU A 117 12.47 -20.14 -7.38
N ASP A 118 11.31 -19.71 -7.89
CA ASP A 118 11.18 -18.90 -9.10
C ASP A 118 10.37 -17.64 -8.80
N TYR A 119 10.94 -16.47 -9.08
CA TYR A 119 10.32 -15.19 -8.74
C TYR A 119 8.95 -14.97 -9.38
N LYS A 120 8.74 -15.48 -10.60
CA LYS A 120 7.48 -15.31 -11.31
C LYS A 120 6.44 -16.28 -10.76
N GLU A 121 6.79 -17.56 -10.63
CA GLU A 121 5.90 -18.60 -10.12
C GLU A 121 5.53 -18.34 -8.65
N ASP A 122 6.50 -18.05 -7.79
CA ASP A 122 6.26 -17.70 -6.40
C ASP A 122 5.51 -16.37 -6.27
N GLY A 123 5.77 -15.41 -7.18
CA GLY A 123 5.02 -14.16 -7.24
C GLY A 123 3.54 -14.40 -7.53
N LEU A 124 3.21 -15.21 -8.54
CA LEU A 124 1.83 -15.57 -8.86
C LEU A 124 1.17 -16.39 -7.72
N ASN A 125 1.92 -17.32 -7.12
CA ASN A 125 1.46 -18.08 -5.96
C ASN A 125 1.15 -17.16 -4.77
N LEU A 126 2.03 -16.19 -4.49
CA LEU A 126 1.83 -15.19 -3.45
C LEU A 126 0.55 -14.40 -3.70
N LEU A 127 0.37 -13.84 -4.89
CA LEU A 127 -0.83 -13.06 -5.22
C LEU A 127 -2.11 -13.90 -5.10
N ALA A 128 -2.09 -15.17 -5.50
CA ALA A 128 -3.25 -16.06 -5.38
C ALA A 128 -3.59 -16.44 -3.92
N ARG A 129 -2.58 -16.50 -3.04
CA ARG A 129 -2.72 -17.03 -1.66
C ARG A 129 -2.90 -15.93 -0.61
N VAL A 130 -2.43 -14.71 -0.87
CA VAL A 130 -2.46 -13.61 0.09
C VAL A 130 -3.88 -13.24 0.58
N PRO A 131 -4.98 -13.34 -0.20
CA PRO A 131 -6.33 -13.09 0.32
C PRO A 131 -6.69 -13.97 1.50
N GLN A 132 -6.37 -15.27 1.41
CA GLN A 132 -6.66 -16.24 2.47
C GLN A 132 -5.85 -15.96 3.73
N ILE A 133 -4.57 -15.58 3.59
CA ILE A 133 -3.72 -15.20 4.72
C ILE A 133 -4.31 -13.98 5.43
N VAL A 134 -4.64 -12.93 4.67
CA VAL A 134 -5.17 -11.69 5.26
C VAL A 134 -6.52 -11.96 5.92
N ALA A 135 -7.43 -12.69 5.27
CA ALA A 135 -8.72 -13.03 5.85
C ALA A 135 -8.58 -13.86 7.14
N ALA A 136 -7.69 -14.85 7.15
CA ALA A 136 -7.40 -15.64 8.34
C ALA A 136 -6.84 -14.79 9.49
N ILE A 137 -5.99 -13.80 9.20
CA ILE A 137 -5.45 -12.88 10.23
C ILE A 137 -6.59 -12.14 10.93
N PHE A 138 -7.53 -11.56 10.18
CA PHE A 138 -8.70 -10.91 10.78
C PHE A 138 -9.52 -11.90 11.62
N ARG A 139 -9.88 -13.05 11.06
CA ARG A 139 -10.78 -13.99 11.73
C ARG A 139 -10.18 -14.61 12.98
N LEU A 140 -8.95 -15.09 12.91
CA LEU A 140 -8.25 -15.75 14.02
C LEU A 140 -7.92 -14.76 15.14
N ARG A 141 -7.33 -13.61 14.79
CA ARG A 141 -6.87 -12.62 15.77
C ARG A 141 -8.06 -11.95 16.46
N GLU A 142 -9.13 -11.64 15.73
CA GLU A 142 -10.34 -11.03 16.30
C GLU A 142 -11.33 -12.01 16.92
N GLY A 143 -11.13 -13.32 16.70
CA GLY A 143 -12.05 -14.34 17.19
C GLY A 143 -13.38 -14.36 16.46
N TRP A 144 -13.43 -13.95 15.19
CA TRP A 144 -14.62 -14.10 14.33
C TRP A 144 -14.87 -15.56 13.92
N GLY A 145 -13.88 -16.43 14.13
CA GLY A 145 -14.00 -17.88 13.93
C GLY A 145 -12.80 -18.45 13.18
N ASP A 146 -12.94 -19.72 12.76
CA ASP A 146 -11.95 -20.37 11.91
C ASP A 146 -11.91 -19.74 10.50
N PRO A 147 -10.79 -19.88 9.76
CA PRO A 147 -10.69 -19.43 8.37
C PRO A 147 -11.79 -20.05 7.51
N ILE A 148 -12.42 -19.22 6.68
CA ILE A 148 -13.45 -19.65 5.72
C ILE A 148 -12.76 -20.01 4.40
N PRO A 149 -13.11 -21.14 3.76
CA PRO A 149 -12.52 -21.52 2.48
C PRO A 149 -12.96 -20.57 1.35
N PRO A 150 -12.13 -20.39 0.31
CA PRO A 150 -12.50 -19.59 -0.85
C PRO A 150 -13.67 -20.23 -1.61
N ARG A 151 -14.40 -19.38 -2.32
CA ARG A 151 -15.46 -19.78 -3.25
C ARG A 151 -15.04 -19.66 -4.70
N ASP A 152 -15.51 -20.62 -5.47
CA ASP A 152 -15.15 -20.82 -6.87
C ASP A 152 -15.92 -19.92 -7.84
N ASP A 153 -17.02 -19.32 -7.39
CA ASP A 153 -17.94 -18.49 -8.15
C ASP A 153 -17.74 -16.98 -7.93
N LEU A 154 -16.78 -16.59 -7.08
CA LEU A 154 -16.50 -15.20 -6.73
C LEU A 154 -15.21 -14.69 -7.39
N GLY A 155 -15.19 -13.40 -7.73
CA GLY A 155 -13.99 -12.67 -8.15
C GLY A 155 -12.97 -12.52 -7.03
N TYR A 156 -11.76 -12.07 -7.34
CA TYR A 156 -10.64 -12.06 -6.38
C TYR A 156 -10.94 -11.30 -5.08
N VAL A 157 -11.51 -10.09 -5.17
CA VAL A 157 -11.82 -9.27 -4.00
C VAL A 157 -13.13 -9.72 -3.34
N GLU A 158 -14.13 -10.13 -4.11
CA GLU A 158 -15.38 -10.68 -3.59
C GLU A 158 -15.10 -11.93 -2.75
N ASN A 159 -14.20 -12.79 -3.21
CA ASN A 159 -13.76 -13.97 -2.48
C ASN A 159 -12.99 -13.60 -1.20
N PHE A 160 -12.13 -12.57 -1.26
CA PHE A 160 -11.50 -12.01 -0.06
C PHE A 160 -12.52 -11.53 0.97
N VAL A 161 -13.54 -10.76 0.55
CA VAL A 161 -14.59 -10.25 1.44
C VAL A 161 -15.45 -11.38 1.99
N HIS A 162 -15.76 -12.40 1.17
CA HIS A 162 -16.42 -13.62 1.62
C HIS A 162 -15.61 -14.33 2.72
N MET A 163 -14.31 -14.49 2.53
CA MET A 163 -13.46 -15.16 3.52
C MET A 163 -13.22 -14.32 4.77
N LEU A 164 -13.30 -12.98 4.69
CA LEU A 164 -13.29 -12.12 5.87
C LEU A 164 -14.55 -12.35 6.71
N ASP A 165 -15.73 -12.32 6.07
CA ASP A 165 -17.04 -12.46 6.71
C ASP A 165 -17.16 -11.53 7.92
N VAL A 166 -17.04 -10.23 7.64
CA VAL A 166 -16.98 -9.17 8.66
C VAL A 166 -18.30 -9.13 9.43
N PRO A 167 -18.29 -9.33 10.76
CA PRO A 167 -19.51 -9.25 11.57
C PRO A 167 -20.15 -7.86 11.47
N GLY A 168 -21.40 -7.80 10.98
CA GLY A 168 -22.08 -6.53 10.74
C GLY A 168 -21.50 -5.71 9.58
N GLY A 169 -20.76 -6.35 8.67
CA GLY A 169 -20.26 -5.74 7.45
C GLY A 169 -21.38 -5.22 6.55
N SER A 170 -21.13 -4.10 5.87
CA SER A 170 -22.06 -3.56 4.89
C SER A 170 -22.14 -4.45 3.65
N GLU A 171 -23.31 -4.53 3.02
CA GLU A 171 -23.47 -5.17 1.70
C GLU A 171 -22.60 -4.50 0.61
N HIS A 172 -22.19 -3.25 0.82
CA HIS A 172 -21.32 -2.50 -0.07
C HIS A 172 -19.82 -2.77 0.15
N LEU A 173 -19.45 -3.61 1.13
CA LEU A 173 -18.04 -3.91 1.42
C LEU A 173 -17.26 -4.46 0.21
N PRO A 174 -17.78 -5.35 -0.66
CA PRO A 174 -17.08 -5.77 -1.87
C PRO A 174 -16.70 -4.60 -2.79
N GLU A 175 -17.62 -3.66 -3.00
CA GLU A 175 -17.39 -2.49 -3.86
C GLU A 175 -16.32 -1.56 -3.26
N VAL A 176 -16.39 -1.31 -1.94
CA VAL A 176 -15.38 -0.53 -1.21
C VAL A 176 -14.01 -1.21 -1.29
N MET A 177 -13.95 -2.52 -1.10
CA MET A 177 -12.68 -3.25 -1.13
C MET A 177 -12.09 -3.34 -2.53
N ARG A 178 -12.91 -3.47 -3.60
CA ARG A 178 -12.42 -3.43 -4.99
C ARG A 178 -11.74 -2.11 -5.27
N LEU A 179 -12.41 -1.01 -4.95
CA LEU A 179 -11.87 0.33 -5.09
C LEU A 179 -10.58 0.49 -4.29
N PHE A 180 -10.63 0.20 -2.99
CA PHE A 180 -9.47 0.32 -2.10
C PHE A 180 -8.28 -0.47 -2.65
N HIS A 181 -8.52 -1.71 -3.10
CA HIS A 181 -7.46 -2.57 -3.60
C HIS A 181 -6.77 -1.96 -4.83
N ILE A 182 -7.53 -1.60 -5.87
CA ILE A 182 -7.00 -1.01 -7.11
C ILE A 182 -6.22 0.28 -6.83
N LEU A 183 -6.78 1.20 -6.04
CA LEU A 183 -6.15 2.50 -5.74
C LEU A 183 -4.82 2.39 -4.99
N HIS A 184 -4.58 1.26 -4.32
CA HIS A 184 -3.39 1.02 -3.50
C HIS A 184 -2.49 -0.09 -4.06
N MET A 185 -2.78 -0.61 -5.26
CA MET A 185 -1.96 -1.65 -5.89
C MET A 185 -0.55 -1.22 -6.21
N ASP A 186 -0.27 0.06 -6.52
CA ASP A 186 1.08 0.56 -6.77
C ASP A 186 1.26 2.08 -6.59
N HIS A 187 2.50 2.53 -6.29
CA HIS A 187 2.82 3.96 -6.14
C HIS A 187 4.31 4.27 -6.34
N GLY A 188 4.83 3.93 -7.52
CA GLY A 188 6.22 4.10 -7.92
C GLY A 188 7.21 3.19 -7.18
N GLY A 189 8.48 3.28 -7.57
CA GLY A 189 9.54 2.40 -7.06
C GLY A 189 10.27 2.88 -5.80
N GLY A 190 9.97 4.08 -5.29
CA GLY A 190 10.78 4.77 -4.27
C GLY A 190 10.16 4.88 -2.87
N ASN A 191 8.87 4.56 -2.70
CA ASN A 191 8.28 4.50 -1.36
C ASN A 191 8.94 3.37 -0.54
N LEU A 192 8.98 3.53 0.79
CA LEU A 192 9.83 2.70 1.66
C LEU A 192 9.53 1.20 1.53
N SER A 193 8.26 0.78 1.49
CA SER A 193 7.90 -0.63 1.33
C SER A 193 8.40 -1.22 0.01
N THR A 194 8.20 -0.50 -1.09
CA THR A 194 8.65 -0.95 -2.42
C THR A 194 10.17 -0.96 -2.52
N PHE A 195 10.84 0.08 -2.02
CA PHE A 195 12.30 0.13 -2.04
C PHE A 195 12.91 -0.97 -1.19
N THR A 196 12.42 -1.19 0.03
CA THR A 196 12.91 -2.23 0.95
C THR A 196 12.75 -3.63 0.36
N GLY A 197 11.58 -3.98 -0.17
CA GLY A 197 11.37 -5.30 -0.76
C GLY A 197 12.31 -5.61 -1.92
N LYS A 198 12.51 -4.64 -2.81
CA LYS A 198 13.44 -4.76 -3.95
C LYS A 198 14.90 -4.76 -3.52
N ALA A 199 15.25 -4.01 -2.48
CA ALA A 199 16.58 -4.01 -1.90
C ALA A 199 16.94 -5.41 -1.38
N VAL A 200 16.02 -6.07 -0.68
CA VAL A 200 16.19 -7.46 -0.22
C VAL A 200 16.26 -8.44 -1.40
N ALA A 201 15.35 -8.33 -2.38
CA ALA A 201 15.38 -9.16 -3.59
C ALA A 201 16.68 -8.99 -4.40
N SER A 202 17.35 -7.83 -4.30
CA SER A 202 18.62 -7.59 -4.99
C SER A 202 19.78 -8.47 -4.51
N GLY A 203 19.68 -8.97 -3.28
CA GLY A 203 20.57 -9.98 -2.72
C GLY A 203 20.17 -11.42 -3.08
N LEU A 204 19.20 -11.61 -3.97
CA LEU A 204 18.63 -12.89 -4.41
C LEU A 204 17.79 -13.62 -3.35
N ALA A 205 17.28 -12.91 -2.34
CA ALA A 205 16.27 -13.44 -1.45
C ALA A 205 14.95 -13.67 -2.21
N ASP A 206 14.20 -14.72 -1.84
CA ASP A 206 12.94 -15.08 -2.48
C ASP A 206 11.85 -14.00 -2.32
N ILE A 207 10.76 -14.13 -3.09
CA ILE A 207 9.68 -13.15 -3.14
C ILE A 207 8.98 -13.02 -1.77
N TYR A 208 8.91 -14.09 -0.99
CA TYR A 208 8.21 -14.11 0.30
C TYR A 208 9.02 -13.36 1.36
N ALA A 209 10.33 -13.61 1.46
CA ALA A 209 11.22 -12.85 2.31
C ALA A 209 11.27 -11.37 1.92
N SER A 210 11.32 -11.09 0.62
CA SER A 210 11.29 -9.74 0.07
C SER A 210 9.98 -9.02 0.41
N MET A 211 8.84 -9.71 0.33
CA MET A 211 7.54 -9.14 0.68
C MET A 211 7.40 -8.91 2.18
N ALA A 212 7.88 -9.83 3.02
CA ALA A 212 7.91 -9.62 4.47
C ALA A 212 8.74 -8.38 4.84
N ALA A 213 9.90 -8.18 4.23
CA ALA A 213 10.71 -6.97 4.40
C ALA A 213 9.99 -5.70 3.89
N ALA A 214 9.28 -5.81 2.76
CA ALA A 214 8.45 -4.71 2.27
C ALA A 214 7.34 -4.34 3.26
N MET A 215 6.69 -5.33 3.88
CA MET A 215 5.67 -5.13 4.91
C MET A 215 6.27 -4.55 6.19
N ALA A 216 7.51 -4.90 6.56
CA ALA A 216 8.23 -4.24 7.65
C ALA A 216 8.47 -2.74 7.33
N GLY A 217 8.84 -2.43 6.09
CA GLY A 217 8.95 -1.04 5.62
C GLY A 217 7.61 -0.31 5.61
N LEU A 218 6.50 -1.01 5.35
CA LEU A 218 5.14 -0.45 5.37
C LEU A 218 4.61 -0.23 6.79
N TYR A 219 4.92 -1.13 7.70
CA TYR A 219 4.43 -1.14 9.08
C TYR A 219 4.80 0.14 9.85
N GLY A 220 5.94 0.76 9.53
CA GLY A 220 6.41 1.96 10.20
C GLY A 220 5.41 3.13 10.18
N PRO A 221 5.24 3.87 11.31
CA PRO A 221 4.31 5.01 11.41
C PRO A 221 4.44 6.10 10.34
N ARG A 222 5.63 6.26 9.77
CA ARG A 222 5.92 7.27 8.73
C ARG A 222 5.57 6.80 7.31
N HIS A 223 5.01 5.59 7.16
CA HIS A 223 4.59 5.06 5.87
C HIS A 223 3.14 4.56 5.91
N GLY A 224 2.86 3.44 6.60
CA GLY A 224 1.56 2.76 6.50
C GLY A 224 0.46 3.26 7.44
N ARG A 225 0.68 4.32 8.22
CA ARG A 225 -0.26 4.79 9.25
C ARG A 225 -1.14 5.98 8.85
N ALA A 226 -0.89 6.59 7.68
CA ALA A 226 -1.58 7.80 7.25
C ALA A 226 -3.11 7.67 7.28
N ASN A 227 -3.65 6.56 6.75
CA ASN A 227 -5.08 6.24 6.80
C ASN A 227 -5.66 6.26 8.23
N GLN A 228 -5.01 5.60 9.19
CA GLN A 228 -5.44 5.57 10.60
C GLN A 228 -5.40 6.95 11.24
N ASP A 229 -4.34 7.70 10.97
CA ASP A 229 -4.15 9.05 11.51
C ASP A 229 -5.21 10.02 10.92
N CYS A 230 -5.60 9.85 9.65
CA CYS A 230 -6.67 10.63 9.03
C CYS A 230 -8.05 10.27 9.60
N LEU A 231 -8.37 8.99 9.80
CA LEU A 231 -9.64 8.61 10.44
C LEU A 231 -9.72 9.15 11.87
N ARG A 232 -8.64 9.06 12.65
CA ARG A 232 -8.61 9.65 14.00
C ARG A 232 -8.83 11.15 13.95
N PHE A 233 -8.21 11.85 13.01
CA PHE A 233 -8.41 13.29 12.82
C PHE A 233 -9.86 13.63 12.45
N VAL A 234 -10.53 12.81 11.62
CA VAL A 234 -11.97 12.94 11.32
C VAL A 234 -12.80 12.72 12.58
N GLN A 235 -12.44 11.76 13.42
CA GLN A 235 -13.16 11.43 14.67
C GLN A 235 -12.93 12.46 15.79
N GLU A 236 -11.82 13.19 15.77
CA GLU A 236 -11.57 14.34 16.67
C GLU A 236 -12.54 15.50 16.43
N LEU A 237 -13.13 15.59 15.24
CA LEU A 237 -14.08 16.64 14.89
C LEU A 237 -15.45 16.35 15.53
N GLU A 238 -15.91 17.19 16.45
CA GLU A 238 -17.17 16.94 17.19
C GLU A 238 -18.44 17.30 16.40
N SER A 239 -18.32 18.07 15.32
CA SER A 239 -19.44 18.54 14.50
C SER A 239 -19.04 18.66 13.03
N ASP A 240 -19.97 18.35 12.12
CA ASP A 240 -19.84 18.57 10.68
C ASP A 240 -20.38 19.95 10.22
N ASP A 241 -20.66 20.85 11.17
CA ASP A 241 -20.96 22.27 10.91
C ASP A 241 -19.76 23.02 10.31
N ASP A 242 -20.00 23.85 9.29
CA ASP A 242 -18.95 24.51 8.52
C ASP A 242 -18.09 25.46 9.37
N ASP A 243 -18.69 26.18 10.32
CA ASP A 243 -17.98 27.13 11.17
C ASP A 243 -17.17 26.43 12.26
N TYR A 244 -17.71 25.32 12.80
CA TYR A 244 -16.97 24.45 13.70
C TYR A 244 -15.74 23.85 13.01
N VAL A 245 -15.91 23.26 11.82
CA VAL A 245 -14.80 22.67 11.04
C VAL A 245 -13.72 23.71 10.75
N ARG A 246 -14.11 24.92 10.34
CA ARG A 246 -13.17 26.01 10.06
C ARG A 246 -12.38 26.40 11.30
N SER A 247 -13.07 26.59 12.43
CA SER A 247 -12.45 26.94 13.71
C SER A 247 -11.51 25.86 14.23
N PHE A 248 -11.89 24.59 14.06
CA PHE A 248 -11.07 23.43 14.41
C PHE A 248 -9.75 23.42 13.62
N ILE A 249 -9.80 23.61 12.30
CA ILE A 249 -8.60 23.64 11.44
C ILE A 249 -7.71 24.84 11.80
N GLN A 250 -8.29 26.02 12.00
CA GLN A 250 -7.55 27.23 12.39
C GLN A 250 -6.80 27.02 13.71
N LYS A 251 -7.46 26.46 14.73
CA LYS A 251 -6.84 26.16 16.02
C LYS A 251 -5.67 25.17 15.90
N LYS A 252 -5.82 24.12 15.09
CA LYS A 252 -4.73 23.16 14.81
C LYS A 252 -3.52 23.87 14.17
N LEU A 253 -3.76 24.76 13.20
CA LEU A 253 -2.70 25.52 12.53
C LEU A 253 -2.00 26.51 13.49
N GLU A 254 -2.75 27.21 14.35
CA GLU A 254 -2.22 28.10 15.39
C GLU A 254 -1.30 27.35 16.35
N ASN A 255 -1.68 26.12 16.70
CA ASN A 255 -0.89 25.21 17.55
C ASN A 255 0.28 24.54 16.82
N LYS A 256 0.48 24.80 15.52
CA LYS A 256 1.46 24.14 14.65
C LYS A 256 1.27 22.62 14.56
N GLU A 257 0.03 22.17 14.70
CA GLU A 257 -0.37 20.78 14.50
C GLU A 257 -0.58 20.50 13.00
N LEU A 258 -0.50 19.22 12.63
CA LEU A 258 -0.73 18.77 11.26
C LEU A 258 -2.22 18.65 10.97
N ILE A 259 -2.61 18.99 9.74
CA ILE A 259 -3.93 18.69 9.19
C ILE A 259 -3.81 17.38 8.41
N TYR A 260 -4.13 16.27 9.07
CA TYR A 260 -3.92 14.93 8.51
C TYR A 260 -4.73 14.73 7.21
N GLY A 261 -4.08 14.17 6.20
CA GLY A 261 -4.65 13.94 4.88
C GLY A 261 -4.42 15.06 3.87
N PHE A 262 -3.93 16.22 4.30
CA PHE A 262 -3.70 17.41 3.46
C PHE A 262 -2.22 17.81 3.46
N GLY A 263 -1.77 18.59 2.45
CA GLY A 263 -0.38 19.09 2.44
C GLY A 263 0.64 18.18 1.76
N HIS A 264 0.24 17.43 0.72
CA HIS A 264 1.10 16.41 0.10
C HIS A 264 2.39 17.02 -0.52
N ALA A 265 3.55 16.40 -0.27
CA ALA A 265 4.85 16.92 -0.71
C ALA A 265 5.06 16.90 -2.24
N VAL A 266 4.45 15.93 -2.93
CA VAL A 266 4.58 15.73 -4.39
C VAL A 266 3.39 16.29 -5.19
N LEU A 267 2.15 15.88 -4.86
CA LEU A 267 0.95 16.28 -5.59
C LEU A 267 0.60 17.75 -5.38
N ARG A 268 0.28 18.43 -6.47
CA ARG A 268 -0.08 19.86 -6.54
C ARG A 268 -1.56 20.10 -6.82
N ALA A 269 -2.28 19.04 -7.17
CA ALA A 269 -3.73 18.99 -7.29
C ALA A 269 -4.31 17.91 -6.35
N GLU A 270 -5.64 17.85 -6.25
CA GLU A 270 -6.32 16.77 -5.54
C GLU A 270 -5.92 15.41 -6.13
N ASP A 271 -5.53 14.49 -5.25
CA ASP A 271 -5.18 13.13 -5.65
C ASP A 271 -6.39 12.48 -6.33
N PRO A 272 -6.26 12.00 -7.57
CA PRO A 272 -7.36 11.33 -8.27
C PRO A 272 -7.95 10.16 -7.47
N ARG A 273 -7.13 9.49 -6.65
CA ARG A 273 -7.56 8.39 -5.77
C ARG A 273 -8.40 8.89 -4.58
N ALA A 274 -8.11 10.07 -4.06
CA ALA A 274 -8.92 10.70 -3.01
C ALA A 274 -10.30 11.06 -3.57
N ALA A 275 -10.32 11.73 -4.73
CA ALA A 275 -11.55 12.18 -5.36
C ALA A 275 -12.54 11.03 -5.59
N VAL A 276 -12.10 9.91 -6.19
CA VAL A 276 -12.97 8.75 -6.43
C VAL A 276 -13.50 8.16 -5.12
N GLN A 277 -12.67 8.06 -4.08
CA GLN A 277 -13.14 7.54 -2.79
C GLN A 277 -14.14 8.46 -2.11
N TYR A 278 -13.98 9.79 -2.21
CA TYR A 278 -14.98 10.72 -1.70
C TYR A 278 -16.32 10.59 -2.43
N ASP A 279 -16.30 10.42 -3.75
CA ASP A 279 -17.52 10.27 -4.55
C ASP A 279 -18.23 8.96 -4.20
N VAL A 280 -17.48 7.87 -4.00
CA VAL A 280 -18.01 6.58 -3.55
C VAL A 280 -18.53 6.64 -2.11
N ALA A 281 -17.81 7.31 -1.21
CA ALA A 281 -18.25 7.49 0.18
C ALA A 281 -19.57 8.26 0.25
N ALA A 282 -19.69 9.37 -0.50
CA ALA A 282 -20.91 10.17 -0.56
C ALA A 282 -22.10 9.39 -1.15
N ARG A 283 -21.86 8.49 -2.11
CA ARG A 283 -22.91 7.67 -2.73
C ARG A 283 -23.37 6.52 -1.82
N LEU A 284 -22.43 5.80 -1.21
CA LEU A 284 -22.73 4.55 -0.49
C LEU A 284 -23.07 4.77 0.99
N PHE A 285 -22.52 5.82 1.60
CA PHE A 285 -22.65 6.08 3.04
C PHE A 285 -22.94 7.57 3.34
N PRO A 286 -23.95 8.20 2.70
CA PRO A 286 -24.23 9.62 2.89
C PRO A 286 -24.57 10.00 4.34
N GLU A 287 -25.12 9.05 5.11
CA GLU A 287 -25.56 9.25 6.49
C GLU A 287 -24.51 8.83 7.54
N ASP A 288 -23.36 8.26 7.14
CA ASP A 288 -22.30 7.92 8.09
C ASP A 288 -21.60 9.19 8.59
N GLU A 289 -21.45 9.30 9.91
CA GLU A 289 -20.90 10.48 10.57
C GLU A 289 -19.45 10.77 10.14
N ASN A 290 -18.59 9.76 10.01
CA ASN A 290 -17.21 9.96 9.60
C ASN A 290 -17.13 10.36 8.13
N VAL A 291 -18.05 9.87 7.29
CA VAL A 291 -18.14 10.25 5.88
C VAL A 291 -18.58 11.71 5.73
N ARG A 292 -19.64 12.14 6.43
CA ARG A 292 -20.08 13.55 6.40
C ARG A 292 -18.96 14.50 6.85
N LYS A 293 -18.30 14.18 7.96
CA LYS A 293 -17.15 14.95 8.48
C LYS A 293 -15.99 15.00 7.48
N ALA A 294 -15.64 13.87 6.86
CA ALA A 294 -14.58 13.83 5.85
C ALA A 294 -14.92 14.68 4.61
N LEU A 295 -16.18 14.68 4.16
CA LEU A 295 -16.65 15.52 3.05
C LEU A 295 -16.57 17.02 3.37
N LYS A 296 -16.90 17.41 4.61
CA LYS A 296 -16.73 18.79 5.09
C LYS A 296 -15.27 19.21 5.12
N LEU A 297 -14.39 18.35 5.65
CA LEU A 297 -12.95 18.57 5.65
C LEU A 297 -12.39 18.73 4.24
N ARG A 298 -12.81 17.89 3.27
CA ARG A 298 -12.39 17.99 1.85
C ARG A 298 -12.55 19.41 1.30
N LYS A 299 -13.68 20.06 1.61
CA LYS A 299 -13.98 21.42 1.16
C LYS A 299 -13.27 22.49 2.00
N ILE A 300 -13.51 22.48 3.31
CA ILE A 300 -13.15 23.59 4.20
C ILE A 300 -11.63 23.64 4.45
N ALA A 301 -10.96 22.49 4.56
CA ALA A 301 -9.51 22.47 4.73
C ALA A 301 -8.80 23.09 3.53
N VAL A 302 -9.26 22.83 2.31
CA VAL A 302 -8.67 23.46 1.11
C VAL A 302 -8.84 24.99 1.16
N GLU A 303 -10.00 25.49 1.57
CA GLU A 303 -10.27 26.93 1.70
C GLU A 303 -9.34 27.59 2.73
N VAL A 304 -9.18 26.98 3.91
CA VAL A 304 -8.36 27.52 5.00
C VAL A 304 -6.87 27.42 4.67
N LEU A 305 -6.40 26.26 4.18
CA LEU A 305 -4.98 26.01 3.94
C LEU A 305 -4.43 26.87 2.79
N LYS A 306 -5.25 27.22 1.80
CA LYS A 306 -4.87 28.17 0.73
C LYS A 306 -4.50 29.56 1.25
N GLN A 307 -5.01 29.94 2.42
CA GLN A 307 -4.72 31.23 3.04
C GLN A 307 -3.38 31.24 3.78
N VAL A 308 -2.75 30.07 3.96
CA VAL A 308 -1.47 29.92 4.66
C VAL A 308 -0.32 29.90 3.64
N PRO A 309 0.51 30.96 3.53
CA PRO A 309 1.51 31.08 2.45
C PRO A 309 2.57 29.97 2.42
N LYS A 310 2.78 29.29 3.55
CA LYS A 310 3.76 28.18 3.66
C LYS A 310 3.24 26.86 3.11
N ILE A 311 1.95 26.74 2.83
CA ILE A 311 1.33 25.51 2.33
C ILE A 311 1.19 25.60 0.83
N ALA A 312 2.11 24.93 0.11
CA ALA A 312 2.09 24.93 -1.35
C ALA A 312 0.93 24.11 -1.94
N ASN A 313 0.59 22.98 -1.30
CA ASN A 313 -0.35 21.98 -1.84
C ASN A 313 -1.45 21.66 -0.81
N PRO A 314 -2.55 22.41 -0.78
CA PRO A 314 -3.58 22.31 0.27
C PRO A 314 -4.58 21.16 0.04
N TYR A 315 -4.34 20.27 -0.91
CA TYR A 315 -5.30 19.29 -1.38
C TYR A 315 -5.23 17.95 -0.62
N PRO A 316 -6.35 17.20 -0.54
CA PRO A 316 -6.37 15.90 0.11
C PRO A 316 -5.66 14.83 -0.72
N ASN A 317 -5.12 13.83 -0.03
CA ASN A 317 -4.56 12.61 -0.62
C ASN A 317 -5.47 11.40 -0.36
N VAL A 318 -5.10 10.24 -0.93
CA VAL A 318 -5.88 9.00 -0.83
C VAL A 318 -6.25 8.60 0.61
N ASP A 319 -5.39 8.89 1.59
CA ASP A 319 -5.57 8.51 2.99
C ASP A 319 -6.62 9.37 3.72
N ALA A 320 -6.94 10.56 3.18
CA ALA A 320 -7.83 11.53 3.81
C ALA A 320 -9.28 11.05 3.99
N VAL A 321 -9.68 10.00 3.26
CA VAL A 321 -11.04 9.44 3.29
C VAL A 321 -11.10 7.92 3.37
N SER A 322 -10.03 7.23 2.98
CA SER A 322 -10.01 5.76 2.93
C SER A 322 -10.36 5.13 4.27
N GLY A 323 -9.90 5.71 5.39
CA GLY A 323 -10.24 5.23 6.73
C GLY A 323 -11.71 5.40 7.09
N SER A 324 -12.30 6.56 6.78
CA SER A 324 -13.74 6.78 6.97
C SER A 324 -14.57 5.82 6.13
N LEU A 325 -14.16 5.55 4.89
CA LEU A 325 -14.87 4.64 3.99
C LEU A 325 -14.80 3.18 4.47
N LEU A 326 -13.61 2.69 4.85
CA LEU A 326 -13.45 1.35 5.43
C LEU A 326 -14.23 1.21 6.76
N HIS A 327 -14.22 2.26 7.58
CA HIS A 327 -14.98 2.27 8.82
C HIS A 327 -16.48 2.19 8.54
N ALA A 328 -17.01 3.00 7.62
CA ALA A 328 -18.43 2.99 7.25
C ALA A 328 -18.88 1.62 6.71
N SER A 329 -18.01 0.91 5.97
CA SER A 329 -18.31 -0.41 5.42
C SER A 329 -18.24 -1.57 6.42
N GLY A 330 -17.89 -1.31 7.69
CA GLY A 330 -17.89 -2.30 8.78
C GLY A 330 -16.50 -2.73 9.27
N LEU A 331 -15.42 -2.30 8.62
CA LEU A 331 -14.05 -2.57 9.08
C LEU A 331 -13.67 -1.58 10.19
N LYS A 332 -14.26 -1.74 11.37
CA LYS A 332 -14.19 -0.78 12.49
C LYS A 332 -12.86 -0.74 13.27
N LYS A 333 -11.84 -1.51 12.85
CA LYS A 333 -10.56 -1.67 13.56
C LYS A 333 -9.39 -1.07 12.77
N PRO A 334 -9.06 0.22 12.98
CA PRO A 334 -8.09 0.92 12.16
C PRO A 334 -6.70 0.27 12.15
N GLU A 335 -6.30 -0.42 13.23
CA GLU A 335 -5.03 -1.13 13.33
C GLU A 335 -4.78 -2.14 12.19
N TYR A 336 -5.85 -2.62 11.54
CA TYR A 336 -5.77 -3.51 10.38
C TYR A 336 -5.66 -2.81 9.02
N TYR A 337 -5.87 -1.50 8.95
CA TYR A 337 -5.86 -0.78 7.66
C TYR A 337 -4.51 -0.87 6.96
N THR A 338 -3.41 -0.93 7.71
CA THR A 338 -2.07 -1.18 7.13
C THR A 338 -1.95 -2.59 6.56
N VAL A 339 -2.65 -3.59 7.10
CA VAL A 339 -2.70 -4.94 6.51
C VAL A 339 -3.45 -4.93 5.19
N LEU A 340 -4.57 -4.21 5.09
CA LEU A 340 -5.31 -4.04 3.83
C LEU A 340 -4.49 -3.24 2.80
N PHE A 341 -3.75 -2.23 3.25
CA PHE A 341 -2.81 -1.52 2.38
C PHE A 341 -1.70 -2.46 1.90
N GLY A 342 -1.14 -3.28 2.78
CA GLY A 342 -0.17 -4.31 2.45
C GLY A 342 -0.71 -5.32 1.43
N PHE A 343 -1.91 -5.86 1.67
CA PHE A 343 -2.65 -6.73 0.75
C PHE A 343 -2.75 -6.15 -0.65
N SER A 344 -2.97 -4.85 -0.78
CA SER A 344 -3.01 -4.17 -2.07
C SER A 344 -1.61 -3.99 -2.67
N ARG A 345 -0.66 -3.55 -1.85
CA ARG A 345 0.72 -3.29 -2.28
C ARG A 345 1.48 -4.52 -2.74
N VAL A 346 1.14 -5.72 -2.26
CA VAL A 346 1.82 -6.94 -2.71
C VAL A 346 1.80 -7.11 -4.22
N VAL A 347 0.76 -6.62 -4.92
CA VAL A 347 0.61 -6.68 -6.38
C VAL A 347 1.74 -5.93 -7.08
N GLY A 348 1.81 -4.60 -6.91
CA GLY A 348 2.80 -3.78 -7.61
C GLY A 348 4.24 -4.05 -7.16
N ILE A 349 4.46 -4.39 -5.88
CA ILE A 349 5.80 -4.79 -5.40
C ILE A 349 6.25 -6.08 -6.07
N THR A 350 5.36 -7.09 -6.17
CA THR A 350 5.67 -8.35 -6.86
C THR A 350 6.00 -8.10 -8.33
N ALA A 351 5.16 -7.33 -9.03
CA ALA A 351 5.39 -6.99 -10.43
C ALA A 351 6.74 -6.28 -10.65
N GLN A 352 7.10 -5.33 -9.79
CA GLN A 352 8.37 -4.62 -9.90
C GLN A 352 9.58 -5.50 -9.52
N ILE A 353 9.46 -6.38 -8.53
CA ILE A 353 10.53 -7.34 -8.22
C ILE A 353 10.75 -8.29 -9.41
N ILE A 354 9.69 -8.82 -10.00
CA ILE A 354 9.78 -9.67 -11.21
C ILE A 354 10.47 -8.91 -12.34
N ASP A 355 10.08 -7.67 -12.60
CA ASP A 355 10.74 -6.80 -13.59
C ASP A 355 12.25 -6.67 -13.32
N GLU A 356 12.62 -6.33 -12.09
CA GLU A 356 14.02 -6.12 -11.71
C GLU A 356 14.84 -7.41 -11.69
N ARG A 357 14.25 -8.57 -11.42
CA ARG A 357 14.95 -9.86 -11.40
C ARG A 357 15.08 -10.46 -12.80
N LEU A 358 14.00 -10.45 -13.58
CA LEU A 358 13.87 -11.28 -14.78
C LEU A 358 13.98 -10.51 -16.10
N TYR A 359 13.64 -9.22 -16.13
CA TYR A 359 13.53 -8.48 -17.40
C TYR A 359 14.56 -7.36 -17.54
N PHE A 360 14.93 -6.70 -16.45
CA PHE A 360 15.85 -5.57 -16.51
C PHE A 360 17.25 -5.98 -16.97
N ARG A 361 17.93 -5.04 -17.61
CA ARG A 361 19.30 -5.22 -18.15
C ARG A 361 19.39 -6.44 -19.08
N ASN A 362 18.40 -6.58 -19.98
CA ASN A 362 18.29 -7.67 -20.94
C ASN A 362 18.31 -9.05 -20.26
N GLY A 363 17.51 -9.20 -19.19
CA GLY A 363 17.40 -10.45 -18.44
C GLY A 363 18.52 -10.74 -17.45
N LYS A 364 19.50 -9.85 -17.27
CA LYS A 364 20.56 -10.01 -16.26
C LYS A 364 20.11 -9.63 -14.85
N GLY A 365 18.96 -8.98 -14.73
CA GLY A 365 18.46 -8.44 -13.48
C GLY A 365 19.26 -7.25 -12.95
N VAL A 366 18.69 -6.56 -11.96
CA VAL A 366 19.32 -5.46 -11.23
C VAL A 366 20.34 -6.05 -10.24
N PRO A 367 21.61 -5.60 -10.23
CA PRO A 367 22.59 -6.04 -9.24
C PRO A 367 22.18 -5.68 -7.80
N ILE A 368 22.90 -6.22 -6.83
CA ILE A 368 22.70 -5.89 -5.41
C ILE A 368 22.76 -4.37 -5.17
N TYR A 369 21.78 -3.83 -4.44
CA TYR A 369 21.82 -2.45 -3.95
C TYR A 369 22.94 -2.33 -2.91
N ARG A 370 23.99 -1.57 -3.25
CA ARG A 370 25.18 -1.42 -2.41
C ARG A 370 25.69 0.02 -2.43
N CYS A 371 24.91 0.91 -1.81
CA CYS A 371 25.24 2.33 -1.70
C CYS A 371 26.55 2.51 -0.90
N LYS A 372 27.41 3.41 -1.36
CA LYS A 372 28.64 3.77 -0.65
C LYS A 372 28.31 4.74 0.49
N TYR A 373 28.81 4.44 1.68
CA TYR A 373 28.85 5.39 2.80
C TYR A 373 30.24 6.03 2.85
N LEU A 374 30.28 7.34 3.12
CA LEU A 374 31.54 8.05 3.36
C LEU A 374 31.82 8.01 4.86
N PRO A 375 33.02 7.56 5.30
CA PRO A 375 33.36 7.58 6.70
C PRO A 375 33.49 9.03 7.18
N GLU A 376 32.97 9.29 8.37
CA GLU A 376 33.11 10.57 9.06
C GLU A 376 33.79 10.31 10.42
N ASN A 377 34.82 11.09 10.74
CA ASN A 377 35.57 10.97 12.00
C ASN A 377 36.16 9.57 12.29
N GLN A 378 36.61 8.86 11.24
CA GLN A 378 37.28 7.55 11.35
C GLN A 378 38.76 7.61 10.92
N PRO A 379 39.63 8.35 11.64
CA PRO A 379 41.07 8.24 11.41
C PRO A 379 41.55 6.83 11.80
N GLU A 380 42.60 6.35 11.12
CA GLU A 380 43.24 5.11 11.52
C GLU A 380 43.74 5.21 12.96
N ARG A 381 43.46 4.17 13.75
CA ARG A 381 43.94 4.04 15.13
C ARG A 381 44.76 2.76 15.21
N HIS A 382 45.95 2.85 15.74
CA HIS A 382 46.84 1.71 15.92
C HIS A 382 46.86 1.31 17.40
N LEU A 383 46.81 0.01 17.67
CA LEU A 383 47.04 -0.51 19.02
C LEU A 383 48.52 -0.34 19.36
N GLU A 384 48.80 0.15 20.58
CA GLU A 384 50.17 0.15 21.09
C GLU A 384 50.63 -1.31 21.26
N LYS A 385 51.75 -1.68 20.62
CA LYS A 385 52.38 -2.97 20.88
C LYS A 385 52.93 -2.94 22.30
N LYS A 386 52.42 -3.81 23.19
CA LYS A 386 53.06 -4.05 24.48
C LYS A 386 54.45 -4.65 24.21
N GLY A 387 55.48 -3.89 24.59
CA GLY A 387 56.89 -4.27 24.46
C GLY A 387 57.31 -5.38 25.42
#